data_AF-A0A540WH08-F1
#
_entry.id   AF-A0A540WH08-F1
#
_cell.length_a   1.000
_cell.length_b   1.000
_cell.length_c   1.000
_cell.angle_alpha   90.00
_cell.angle_beta   90.00
_cell.angle_gamma   90.00
#
_symmetry.space_group_name_H-M   'P 1'
#
loop_
_entity.id
_entity.type
_entity.pdbx_description
1 polymer ?
#
loop_
_entity_poly.entity_id
_entity_poly.type
_entity_poly.pdbx_seq_one_letter_code
_entity_poly.pdbx_strand_id
1 'polypeptide(L)'
;GVELAEVAPGVDIARDILGQMGFTPIVQDPKPMDPRLFRDAVMGLEPWLLGLSLSERISYDRERNILFSNLEGFQVRTIDDVELVRREYERACQEIGRKVHLIANYDGFEIDPTVSDAYFSAIAYLENRYYETASRYTTSAFL
;
A
#
# COMPACT_ATOMS: atom_id res chain seq x y z
N GLY A 1 -29.82 18.38 -5.02
CA GLY A 1 -29.55 19.13 -3.77
C GLY A 1 -28.12 18.89 -3.37
N VAL A 2 -27.64 19.58 -2.34
CA VAL A 2 -26.33 19.27 -1.72
C VAL A 2 -26.54 18.11 -0.75
N GLU A 3 -25.59 17.18 -0.71
CA GLU A 3 -25.58 16.02 0.19
C GLU A 3 -24.43 16.13 1.19
N LEU A 4 -24.71 15.76 2.45
CA LEU A 4 -23.69 15.54 3.45
C LEU A 4 -23.19 14.09 3.34
N ALA A 5 -22.12 13.88 2.58
CA ALA A 5 -21.58 12.54 2.32
C ALA A 5 -20.61 12.06 3.41
N GLU A 6 -19.84 12.97 4.02
CA GLU A 6 -18.81 12.62 5.01
C GLU A 6 -18.75 13.64 6.17
N VAL A 7 -18.34 13.17 7.35
CA VAL A 7 -18.28 13.96 8.59
C VAL A 7 -16.95 13.72 9.32
N ALA A 8 -16.35 14.79 9.80
CA ALA A 8 -15.11 14.71 10.58
C ALA A 8 -15.33 13.95 11.91
N PRO A 9 -14.33 13.18 12.39
CA PRO A 9 -14.42 12.51 13.70
C PRO A 9 -14.72 13.50 14.83
N GLY A 10 -15.70 13.18 15.67
CA GLY A 10 -16.08 13.99 16.84
C GLY A 10 -16.99 15.19 16.54
N VAL A 11 -17.41 15.39 15.28
CA VAL A 11 -18.35 16.45 14.89
C VAL A 11 -19.79 16.00 15.07
N ASP A 12 -20.61 16.85 15.70
CA ASP A 12 -22.05 16.65 15.83
C ASP A 12 -22.76 17.21 14.58
N ILE A 13 -23.38 16.33 13.80
CA ILE A 13 -24.04 16.71 12.54
C ILE A 13 -25.10 17.80 12.75
N ALA A 14 -25.90 17.70 13.81
CA ALA A 14 -27.00 18.63 14.03
C ALA A 14 -26.50 20.01 14.48
N ARG A 15 -25.59 20.06 15.45
CA ARG A 15 -25.09 21.31 16.05
C ARG A 15 -24.04 21.99 15.19
N ASP A 16 -23.08 21.22 14.70
CA ASP A 16 -21.84 21.75 14.12
C ASP A 16 -21.93 21.91 12.59
N ILE A 17 -22.85 21.20 11.93
CA ILE A 17 -23.06 21.30 10.47
C ILE A 17 -24.44 21.89 10.17
N LEU A 18 -25.52 21.16 10.42
CA LEU A 18 -26.87 21.55 9.99
C LEU A 18 -27.33 22.86 10.64
N GLY A 19 -27.04 23.07 11.92
CA GLY A 19 -27.35 24.29 12.65
C GLY A 19 -26.60 25.53 12.16
N GLN A 20 -25.52 25.36 11.38
CA GLN A 20 -24.74 26.45 10.77
C GLN A 20 -25.13 26.72 9.31
N MET A 21 -25.98 25.88 8.71
CA MET A 21 -26.37 25.99 7.31
C MET A 21 -27.67 26.77 7.14
N GLY A 22 -27.71 27.67 6.13
CA GLY A 22 -28.93 28.39 5.76
C GLY A 22 -29.95 27.56 4.98
N PHE A 23 -29.72 26.25 4.84
CA PHE A 23 -30.58 25.31 4.11
C PHE A 23 -30.40 23.88 4.63
N THR A 24 -31.32 22.99 4.31
CA THR A 24 -31.27 21.58 4.71
C THR A 24 -30.68 20.72 3.57
N PRO A 25 -29.45 20.17 3.73
CA PRO A 25 -28.89 19.22 2.77
C PRO A 25 -29.58 17.85 2.85
N ILE A 26 -29.32 17.00 1.86
CA ILE A 26 -29.68 15.58 1.90
C ILE A 26 -28.74 14.90 2.90
N VAL A 27 -29.30 14.17 3.86
CA VAL A 27 -28.55 13.40 4.87
C VAL A 27 -29.10 11.97 4.83
N GLN A 28 -28.29 11.02 4.34
CA GLN A 28 -28.65 9.60 4.29
C GLN A 28 -27.87 8.81 5.34
N ASP A 29 -26.62 8.49 5.04
CA ASP A 29 -25.69 7.78 5.94
C ASP A 29 -24.28 8.36 5.78
N PRO A 30 -24.01 9.55 6.36
CA PRO A 30 -22.73 10.21 6.21
C PRO A 30 -21.61 9.36 6.84
N LYS A 31 -20.56 9.12 6.07
CA LYS A 31 -19.42 8.31 6.53
C LYS A 31 -18.43 9.15 7.33
N PRO A 32 -17.66 8.56 8.24
CA PRO A 32 -16.55 9.27 8.84
C PRO A 32 -15.52 9.61 7.75
N MET A 33 -15.06 10.87 7.73
CA MET A 33 -13.93 11.30 6.91
C MET A 33 -12.68 10.52 7.28
N ASP A 34 -11.73 10.44 6.35
CA ASP A 34 -10.45 9.77 6.58
C ASP A 34 -9.73 10.35 7.83
N PRO A 35 -9.46 9.54 8.87
CA PRO A 35 -8.82 10.01 10.09
C PRO A 35 -7.44 10.64 9.87
N ARG A 36 -6.75 10.35 8.75
CA ARG A 36 -5.46 10.97 8.39
C ARG A 36 -5.58 12.48 8.21
N LEU A 37 -6.76 12.99 7.84
CA LEU A 37 -7.02 14.42 7.68
C LEU A 37 -6.92 15.21 9.00
N PHE A 38 -7.02 14.52 10.14
CA PHE A 38 -7.15 15.14 11.46
C PHE A 38 -5.96 14.87 12.40
N ARG A 39 -4.83 14.38 11.87
CA ARG A 39 -3.60 14.14 12.64
C ARG A 39 -2.60 15.27 12.41
N ASP A 40 -1.84 15.66 13.44
CA ASP A 40 -0.72 16.62 13.35
C ASP A 40 0.56 16.01 12.73
N ALA A 41 0.40 15.06 11.82
CA ALA A 41 1.49 14.40 11.12
C ALA A 41 1.26 14.48 9.61
N VAL A 42 2.33 14.34 8.82
CA VAL A 42 2.21 14.17 7.37
C VAL A 42 1.25 13.01 7.05
N MET A 43 0.32 13.22 6.13
CA MET A 43 -0.74 12.24 5.82
C MET A 43 -0.22 10.95 5.19
N GLY A 44 1.04 10.92 4.73
CA GLY A 44 1.64 9.77 4.05
C GLY A 44 0.88 9.43 2.77
N LEU A 45 0.58 10.46 1.96
CA LEU A 45 -0.17 10.29 0.71
C LEU A 45 0.71 9.78 -0.42
N GLU A 46 2.05 9.80 -0.31
CA GLU A 46 2.95 9.37 -1.38
C GLU A 46 2.61 7.97 -1.94
N PRO A 47 2.34 6.93 -1.12
CA PRO A 47 1.96 5.60 -1.62
C PRO A 47 0.61 5.58 -2.36
N TRP A 48 -0.30 6.51 -2.03
CA TRP A 48 -1.62 6.65 -2.66
C TRP A 48 -1.58 7.52 -3.92
N LEU A 49 -0.76 8.57 -3.93
CA LEU A 49 -0.60 9.52 -5.04
C LEU A 49 0.29 8.96 -6.17
N LEU A 50 1.23 8.07 -5.84
CA LEU A 50 2.06 7.35 -6.83
C LEU A 50 1.32 6.19 -7.51
N GLY A 51 0.04 5.96 -7.17
CA GLY A 51 -0.92 5.34 -8.07
C GLY A 51 -0.64 3.90 -8.48
N LEU A 52 0.09 3.13 -7.68
CA LEU A 52 0.07 1.67 -7.77
C LEU A 52 0.02 1.12 -6.35
N SER A 53 -1.15 0.57 -6.00
CA SER A 53 -1.20 -0.47 -4.95
C SER A 53 -0.12 -1.50 -5.25
N LEU A 54 0.50 -2.07 -4.22
CA LEU A 54 1.59 -3.05 -4.41
C LEU A 54 1.18 -4.20 -5.37
N SER A 55 -0.10 -4.53 -5.44
CA SER A 55 -0.67 -5.44 -6.43
C SER A 55 -0.52 -4.99 -7.89
N GLU A 56 -0.69 -3.71 -8.19
CA GLU A 56 -0.54 -3.19 -9.57
C GLU A 56 0.93 -3.09 -9.99
N ARG A 57 1.86 -3.14 -9.02
CA ARG A 57 3.31 -3.24 -9.25
C ARG A 57 3.76 -4.66 -9.60
N ILE A 58 2.91 -5.66 -9.38
CA ILE A 58 3.22 -7.07 -9.59
C ILE A 58 2.50 -7.56 -10.85
N SER A 59 3.25 -8.15 -11.78
CA SER A 59 2.69 -8.75 -13.00
C SER A 59 3.36 -10.08 -13.29
N TYR A 60 2.65 -11.00 -13.94
CA TYR A 60 3.13 -12.35 -14.20
C TYR A 60 3.10 -12.70 -15.69
N ASP A 61 4.28 -13.05 -16.23
CA ASP A 61 4.43 -13.65 -17.56
C ASP A 61 4.33 -15.18 -17.43
N ARG A 62 3.19 -15.73 -17.91
CA ARG A 62 2.90 -17.16 -17.88
C ARG A 62 3.78 -17.98 -18.82
N GLU A 63 4.20 -17.43 -19.95
CA GLU A 63 4.99 -18.17 -20.94
C GLU A 63 6.41 -18.41 -20.44
N ARG A 64 6.98 -17.42 -19.76
CA ARG A 64 8.35 -17.47 -19.23
C ARG A 64 8.43 -17.88 -17.76
N ASN A 65 7.29 -17.99 -17.08
CA ASN A 65 7.19 -18.20 -15.63
C ASN A 65 7.91 -17.12 -14.81
N ILE A 66 7.78 -15.85 -15.23
CA ILE A 66 8.45 -14.71 -14.59
C ILE A 66 7.42 -13.84 -13.86
N LEU A 67 7.65 -13.61 -12.58
CA LEU A 67 6.95 -12.60 -11.79
C LEU A 67 7.77 -11.31 -11.82
N PHE A 68 7.23 -10.27 -12.44
CA PHE A 68 7.80 -8.94 -12.44
C PHE A 68 7.24 -8.14 -11.27
N SER A 69 8.12 -7.43 -10.57
CA SER A 69 7.74 -6.50 -9.51
C SER A 69 8.44 -5.16 -9.68
N ASN A 70 7.66 -4.08 -9.73
CA ASN A 70 8.21 -2.72 -9.78
C ASN A 70 8.09 -2.02 -8.42
N LEU A 71 9.12 -2.16 -7.56
CA LEU A 71 9.19 -1.46 -6.27
C LEU A 71 9.87 -0.08 -6.38
N GLU A 72 9.95 0.48 -7.57
CA GLU A 72 10.55 1.80 -7.77
C GLU A 72 9.86 2.87 -6.92
N GLY A 73 10.65 3.61 -6.15
CA GLY A 73 10.21 4.65 -5.21
C GLY A 73 9.36 4.13 -4.04
N PHE A 74 9.25 2.80 -3.84
CA PHE A 74 8.45 2.24 -2.76
C PHE A 74 9.22 2.33 -1.44
N GLN A 75 8.51 2.70 -0.37
CA GLN A 75 9.10 2.91 0.95
C GLN A 75 8.47 1.99 1.98
N VAL A 76 9.31 1.28 2.74
CA VAL A 76 8.89 0.40 3.83
C VAL A 76 9.29 1.06 5.14
N ARG A 77 8.32 1.63 5.87
CA ARG A 77 8.60 2.40 7.10
C ARG A 77 8.06 1.73 8.36
N THR A 78 7.09 0.85 8.22
CA THR A 78 6.37 0.22 9.34
C THR A 78 6.27 -1.30 9.17
N ILE A 79 5.95 -2.00 10.25
CA ILE A 79 5.65 -3.44 10.21
C ILE A 79 4.42 -3.72 9.33
N ASP A 80 3.45 -2.82 9.29
CA ASP A 80 2.28 -2.95 8.42
C ASP A 80 2.67 -2.89 6.93
N ASP A 81 3.69 -2.08 6.56
CA ASP A 81 4.22 -2.06 5.20
C ASP A 81 4.93 -3.38 4.85
N VAL A 82 5.68 -3.96 5.80
CA VAL A 82 6.32 -5.27 5.64
C VAL A 82 5.28 -6.38 5.46
N GLU A 83 4.16 -6.30 6.18
CA GLU A 83 3.07 -7.26 6.07
C GLU A 83 2.28 -7.07 4.76
N LEU A 84 2.13 -5.82 4.29
CA LEU A 84 1.56 -5.49 2.99
C LEU A 84 2.37 -6.10 1.84
N VAL A 85 3.64 -5.68 1.68
CA VAL A 85 4.77 -6.59 1.51
C VAL A 85 4.47 -8.06 1.18
N ARG A 86 4.56 -8.83 2.26
CA ARG A 86 4.39 -10.27 2.33
C ARG A 86 3.07 -10.73 1.71
N ARG A 87 1.95 -10.10 2.07
CA ARG A 87 0.61 -10.54 1.68
C ARG A 87 0.37 -10.44 0.19
N GLU A 88 0.77 -9.33 -0.45
CA GLU A 88 0.49 -9.12 -1.87
C GLU A 88 1.29 -10.08 -2.76
N TYR A 89 2.57 -10.31 -2.44
CA TYR A 89 3.37 -11.32 -3.11
C TYR A 89 2.84 -12.74 -2.86
N GLU A 90 2.46 -13.05 -1.62
CA GLU A 90 1.88 -14.35 -1.29
C GLU A 90 0.59 -14.62 -2.07
N ARG A 91 -0.31 -13.64 -2.16
CA ARG A 91 -1.54 -13.75 -2.96
C ARG A 91 -1.22 -14.02 -4.43
N ALA A 92 -0.34 -13.22 -5.04
CA ALA A 92 0.04 -13.39 -6.44
C ALA A 92 0.64 -14.78 -6.71
N CYS A 93 1.56 -15.24 -5.85
CA CYS A 93 2.18 -16.55 -5.99
C CYS A 93 1.19 -17.71 -5.77
N GLN A 94 0.23 -17.56 -4.86
CA GLN A 94 -0.83 -18.55 -4.64
C GLN A 94 -1.77 -18.68 -5.84
N GLU A 95 -2.15 -17.56 -6.47
CA GLU A 95 -2.95 -17.55 -7.70
C GLU A 95 -2.24 -18.22 -8.87
N ILE A 96 -0.90 -18.10 -8.92
CA ILE A 96 -0.06 -18.74 -9.93
C ILE A 96 0.07 -20.26 -9.68
N GLY A 97 0.07 -20.68 -8.42
CA GLY A 97 0.03 -22.08 -7.99
C GLY A 97 1.32 -22.88 -8.23
N ARG A 98 2.44 -22.22 -8.53
CA ARG A 98 3.77 -22.83 -8.71
C ARG A 98 4.88 -21.85 -8.33
N LYS A 99 6.10 -22.35 -8.18
CA LYS A 99 7.28 -21.48 -7.99
C LYS A 99 7.60 -20.68 -9.26
N VAL A 100 8.07 -19.46 -9.09
CA VAL A 100 8.30 -18.48 -10.17
C VAL A 100 9.74 -17.96 -10.18
N HIS A 101 10.18 -17.44 -11.32
CA HIS A 101 11.38 -16.60 -11.42
C HIS A 101 10.99 -15.15 -11.11
N LEU A 102 11.52 -14.56 -10.03
CA LEU A 102 11.26 -13.16 -9.69
C LEU A 102 12.25 -12.23 -10.40
N ILE A 103 11.74 -11.17 -11.02
CA ILE A 103 12.51 -10.00 -11.43
C ILE A 103 11.93 -8.78 -10.73
N ALA A 104 12.73 -8.11 -9.90
CA ALA A 104 12.28 -6.96 -9.12
C ALA A 104 13.14 -5.72 -9.38
N ASN A 105 12.49 -4.59 -9.65
CA ASN A 105 13.10 -3.27 -9.72
C ASN A 105 13.04 -2.59 -8.34
N TYR A 106 14.19 -2.16 -7.83
CA TYR A 106 14.38 -1.53 -6.52
C TYR A 106 14.88 -0.07 -6.63
N ASP A 107 14.77 0.57 -7.80
CA ASP A 107 15.23 1.96 -7.98
C ASP A 107 14.53 2.93 -7.02
N GLY A 108 15.29 3.63 -6.19
CA GLY A 108 14.72 4.54 -5.18
C GLY A 108 13.86 3.83 -4.12
N PHE A 109 13.97 2.50 -3.98
CA PHE A 109 13.38 1.77 -2.87
C PHE A 109 14.09 2.15 -1.57
N GLU A 110 13.34 2.47 -0.53
CA GLU A 110 13.90 2.79 0.79
C GLU A 110 13.24 1.93 1.87
N ILE A 111 14.05 1.54 2.84
CA ILE A 111 13.58 0.83 4.03
C ILE A 111 14.06 1.54 5.29
N ASP A 112 13.13 1.74 6.23
CA ASP A 112 13.45 2.28 7.54
C ASP A 112 14.29 1.24 8.32
N PRO A 113 15.44 1.62 8.91
CA PRO A 113 16.31 0.70 9.64
C PRO A 113 15.61 -0.08 10.76
N THR A 114 14.57 0.49 11.37
CA THR A 114 13.84 -0.13 12.48
C THR A 114 13.02 -1.36 12.06
N VAL A 115 12.69 -1.49 10.77
CA VAL A 115 11.91 -2.61 10.22
C VAL A 115 12.68 -3.48 9.24
N SER A 116 13.97 -3.18 9.04
CA SER A 116 14.87 -3.86 8.11
C SER A 116 14.92 -5.39 8.33
N ASP A 117 15.13 -5.82 9.58
CA ASP A 117 15.20 -7.24 9.94
C ASP A 117 13.88 -7.98 9.64
N ALA A 118 12.75 -7.33 9.93
CA ALA A 118 11.43 -7.89 9.65
C ALA A 118 11.18 -8.04 8.15
N TYR A 119 11.58 -7.03 7.37
CA TYR A 119 11.47 -7.08 5.91
C TYR A 119 12.34 -8.17 5.31
N PHE A 120 13.62 -8.28 5.69
CA PHE A 120 14.50 -9.33 5.18
C PHE A 120 14.00 -10.72 5.57
N SER A 121 13.42 -10.88 6.76
CA SER A 121 12.77 -12.12 7.17
C SER A 121 11.57 -12.46 6.28
N ALA A 122 10.74 -11.48 5.93
CA ALA A 122 9.62 -11.67 5.01
C ALA A 122 10.08 -12.03 3.59
N ILE A 123 11.12 -11.38 3.07
CA ILE A 123 11.71 -11.71 1.76
C ILE A 123 12.29 -13.13 1.77
N ALA A 124 13.01 -13.53 2.81
CA ALA A 124 13.55 -14.89 2.94
C ALA A 124 12.45 -15.96 2.99
N TYR A 125 11.33 -15.66 3.67
CA TYR A 125 10.14 -16.53 3.66
C TYR A 125 9.58 -16.70 2.25
N LEU A 126 9.36 -15.59 1.53
CA LEU A 126 8.83 -15.60 0.17
C LEU A 126 9.76 -16.34 -0.80
N GLU A 127 11.06 -16.12 -0.69
CA GLU A 127 12.08 -16.71 -1.55
C GLU A 127 12.13 -18.23 -1.40
N ASN A 128 12.13 -18.74 -0.17
CA ASN A 128 12.12 -20.18 0.08
C ASN A 128 10.83 -20.85 -0.42
N ARG A 129 9.68 -20.20 -0.23
CA ARG A 129 8.37 -20.81 -0.49
C ARG A 129 7.92 -20.70 -1.94
N TYR A 130 8.13 -19.55 -2.57
CA TYR A 130 7.49 -19.20 -3.85
C TYR A 130 8.48 -18.96 -5.00
N TYR A 131 9.77 -18.73 -4.74
CA TYR A 131 10.72 -18.45 -5.81
C TYR A 131 11.57 -19.67 -6.17
N GLU A 132 11.83 -19.79 -7.46
CA GLU A 132 12.83 -20.70 -8.04
C GLU A 132 14.15 -19.96 -8.25
N THR A 133 14.07 -18.72 -8.74
CA THR A 133 15.19 -17.77 -8.77
C THR A 133 14.68 -16.36 -8.45
N ALA A 134 15.55 -15.49 -7.96
CA ALA A 134 15.25 -14.08 -7.79
C ALA A 134 16.38 -13.21 -8.35
N SER A 135 16.03 -12.20 -9.15
CA SER A 135 16.95 -11.18 -9.65
C SER A 135 16.40 -9.81 -9.27
N ARG A 136 17.27 -8.97 -8.70
CA ARG A 136 16.93 -7.64 -8.21
C ARG A 136 17.84 -6.63 -8.91
N TYR A 137 17.25 -5.60 -9.48
CA TYR A 137 17.97 -4.53 -10.15
C TYR A 137 17.77 -3.23 -9.39
N THR A 138 18.86 -2.50 -9.20
CA THR A 138 18.84 -1.15 -8.63
C THR A 138 19.93 -0.32 -9.30
N THR A 139 19.65 0.96 -9.51
CA THR A 139 20.60 2.00 -9.92
C THR A 139 21.30 2.60 -8.68
N SER A 140 20.83 2.28 -7.46
CA SER A 140 21.48 2.65 -6.20
C SER A 140 22.55 1.62 -5.82
N ALA A 141 23.75 2.07 -5.46
CA ALA A 141 24.87 1.21 -5.06
C ALA A 141 24.72 0.57 -3.66
N PHE A 142 23.61 0.82 -2.96
CA PHE A 142 23.34 0.31 -1.62
C PHE A 142 21.98 -0.42 -1.60
N LEU A 143 22.02 -1.71 -1.23
CA LEU A 143 20.90 -2.58 -0.89
C LEU A 143 21.29 -3.38 0.37
#